data_AF-A0A1F9HWZ8-F1
#
_entry.id   AF-A0A1F9HWZ8-F1
#
_cell.length_a   1.000
_cell.length_b   1.000
_cell.length_c   1.000
_cell.angle_alpha   90.00
_cell.angle_beta   90.00
_cell.angle_gamma   90.00
#
_symmetry.space_group_name_H-M   'P 1'
#
loop_
_entity.id
_entity.type
_entity.pdbx_description
1 polymer ?
#
loop_
_entity_poly.entity_id
_entity_poly.type
_entity_poly.pdbx_seq_one_letter_code
_entity_poly.pdbx_strand_id
1 'polypeptide(L)'
;MKKYICTFILCLWTLPVLAYGPYYIYPPNKGGEPYRWKDGIIKIMYDSGPLSEKVPLKPTNDKDCKAVSDPCSSSIYTCGILECLKKQYEKWEGAKLKLGSEDNFEDFKAADIDIIDGGSVGEDITADNYQKYFDKAEKEHIGIIIFDPDGSVMAAKNCQDDGSMEAKACQANAKESFLGVTFLSLDDSKPYYTGSVIILNGYFLDGKDEAAKNDEYSPKEYSGTVLHELGHLIGLDHSQPSKDALGAAYNDAASKPEGVPTMYPNMITSDQADLHFDDVIGLYFLYAKDAPNKDFEKKFCVIKGIIKNANNGNPYQGVNVIAHATSDDDKYVDARSYVSGVLSVPGAASGDYVLAGIVPGREYRVVYEAVLNEFQQQLDGGCQSSINPYCVPSYPYTGPTSADFANTSNTITYGGGESDVVVCKTAENGSSAQVLAMDDSDAKSADTVDESQTAVPAEEKKGWCMIASGGVAPVWGALFIILVAGLAAMKRRIRQ
;
A
#
# COMPACT_ATOMS: atom_id res chain seq x y z
N MET A 1 58.50 15.16 -26.36
CA MET A 1 58.06 16.53 -26.70
C MET A 1 56.62 16.42 -27.18
N LYS A 2 55.64 16.49 -26.28
CA LYS A 2 54.85 17.67 -25.86
C LYS A 2 54.02 18.29 -27.00
N LYS A 3 52.71 18.45 -26.71
CA LYS A 3 51.68 19.42 -27.18
C LYS A 3 50.37 18.69 -27.55
N TYR A 4 49.15 18.90 -27.03
CA TYR A 4 48.48 19.70 -25.98
C TYR A 4 47.10 19.00 -25.73
N ILE A 5 46.72 18.59 -24.52
CA ILE A 5 45.71 19.21 -23.60
C ILE A 5 44.76 20.25 -24.23
N CYS A 6 43.47 19.89 -24.39
CA CYS A 6 42.25 20.71 -24.17
C CYS A 6 40.99 19.88 -24.53
N THR A 7 40.24 19.36 -23.55
CA THR A 7 38.96 19.90 -23.01
C THR A 7 37.72 19.53 -23.84
N PHE A 8 36.92 18.56 -23.39
CA PHE A 8 35.54 18.83 -22.97
C PHE A 8 34.99 17.69 -22.11
N ILE A 9 34.55 18.08 -20.93
CA ILE A 9 33.75 17.33 -19.98
C ILE A 9 32.35 17.16 -20.60
N LEU A 10 31.87 15.92 -20.69
CA LEU A 10 30.44 15.64 -20.72
C LEU A 10 30.20 14.33 -19.96
N CYS A 11 30.19 14.48 -18.64
CA CYS A 11 29.29 13.71 -17.80
C CYS A 11 27.87 14.06 -18.25
N LEU A 12 27.14 13.08 -18.76
CA LEU A 12 25.71 12.99 -18.52
C LEU A 12 25.48 11.54 -18.10
N TRP A 13 25.53 11.39 -16.78
CA TRP A 13 24.94 10.25 -16.09
C TRP A 13 23.47 10.23 -16.49
N THR A 14 23.06 9.31 -17.34
CA THR A 14 21.68 8.83 -17.32
C THR A 14 21.59 7.96 -16.08
N LEU A 15 21.32 8.57 -14.93
CA LEU A 15 20.75 7.83 -13.82
C LEU A 15 19.47 7.19 -14.39
N PRO A 16 19.26 5.87 -14.26
CA PRO A 16 17.93 5.34 -14.45
C PRO A 16 17.02 6.10 -13.49
N VAL A 17 16.06 6.83 -14.03
CA VAL A 17 14.95 7.38 -13.26
C VAL A 17 14.19 6.17 -12.75
N LEU A 18 14.55 5.73 -11.54
CA LEU A 18 13.88 4.61 -10.89
C LEU A 18 12.43 5.05 -10.65
N ALA A 19 11.51 4.24 -11.14
CA ALA A 19 10.08 4.38 -10.92
C ALA A 19 9.78 4.28 -9.41
N TYR A 20 9.58 5.41 -8.76
CA TYR A 20 9.19 5.46 -7.35
C TYR A 20 7.69 5.20 -7.23
N GLY A 21 7.27 4.05 -6.66
CA GLY A 21 5.87 3.70 -6.30
C GLY A 21 5.26 4.61 -5.21
N PRO A 22 4.01 4.39 -4.75
CA PRO A 22 3.43 5.16 -3.67
C PRO A 22 4.10 4.70 -2.38
N TYR A 23 4.68 5.65 -1.67
CA TYR A 23 5.54 5.39 -0.53
C TYR A 23 5.04 6.19 0.66
N TYR A 24 5.09 5.56 1.83
CA TYR A 24 5.45 6.27 3.03
C TYR A 24 6.92 6.74 2.87
N ILE A 25 7.15 7.91 2.26
CA ILE A 25 8.53 8.34 2.04
C ILE A 25 9.06 8.89 3.35
N TYR A 26 10.02 8.17 3.89
CA TYR A 26 10.96 8.66 4.88
C TYR A 26 11.52 10.04 4.48
N PRO A 27 11.52 11.08 5.34
CA PRO A 27 12.32 12.25 5.06
C PRO A 27 13.79 11.82 5.17
N PRO A 28 14.62 11.93 4.09
CA PRO A 28 15.94 11.29 3.98
C PRO A 28 16.91 11.52 5.15
N ASN A 29 16.64 12.48 6.03
CA ASN A 29 17.57 12.92 7.06
C ASN A 29 17.00 13.12 8.48
N LYS A 30 15.69 12.93 8.77
CA LYS A 30 15.14 13.36 10.09
C LYS A 30 14.13 12.45 10.79
N GLY A 31 13.39 11.59 10.07
CA GLY A 31 12.26 10.84 10.63
C GLY A 31 11.18 11.72 11.31
N GLY A 32 10.10 11.09 11.78
CA GLY A 32 9.23 11.67 12.82
C GLY A 32 7.96 12.42 12.39
N GLU A 33 7.74 12.71 11.09
CA GLU A 33 6.44 13.21 10.60
C GLU A 33 6.05 12.53 9.27
N PRO A 34 4.77 12.16 9.10
CA PRO A 34 4.29 11.59 7.84
C PRO A 34 4.15 12.65 6.75
N TYR A 35 4.36 12.23 5.50
CA TYR A 35 4.11 13.07 4.33
C TYR A 35 2.61 13.23 4.08
N ARG A 36 2.23 14.41 3.57
CA ARG A 36 0.85 14.78 3.27
C ARG A 36 0.78 15.93 2.28
N TRP A 37 -0.39 16.25 1.76
CA TRP A 37 -0.56 17.51 1.01
C TRP A 37 -0.56 18.68 1.97
N LYS A 38 0.13 19.76 1.56
CA LYS A 38 0.20 20.96 2.37
C LYS A 38 -1.21 21.56 2.52
N ASP A 39 -1.57 21.88 3.77
CA ASP A 39 -2.87 22.46 4.12
C ASP A 39 -4.08 21.56 3.76
N GLY A 40 -3.85 20.28 3.43
CA GLY A 40 -4.91 19.36 2.99
C GLY A 40 -5.50 19.66 1.61
N ILE A 41 -4.89 20.55 0.82
CA ILE A 41 -5.42 20.97 -0.47
C ILE A 41 -4.73 20.18 -1.60
N ILE A 42 -5.54 19.54 -2.43
CA ILE A 42 -5.07 18.68 -3.51
C ILE A 42 -5.75 19.11 -4.79
N LYS A 43 -5.00 19.71 -5.71
CA LYS A 43 -5.53 20.02 -7.04
C LYS A 43 -5.27 18.84 -7.97
N ILE A 44 -6.33 18.28 -8.54
CA ILE A 44 -6.23 17.11 -9.44
C ILE A 44 -6.60 17.51 -10.86
N MET A 45 -5.79 17.09 -11.83
CA MET A 45 -6.16 17.09 -13.25
C MET A 45 -6.30 15.65 -13.72
N TYR A 46 -6.98 15.45 -14.85
CA TYR A 46 -7.16 14.12 -15.44
C TYR A 46 -6.96 14.16 -16.96
N ASP A 47 -6.62 13.04 -17.57
CA ASP A 47 -6.56 12.94 -19.04
C ASP A 47 -7.93 12.92 -19.70
N SER A 48 -7.96 13.13 -21.01
CA SER A 48 -9.18 12.99 -21.83
C SER A 48 -9.18 11.69 -22.64
N GLY A 49 -8.62 10.63 -22.08
CA GLY A 49 -8.53 9.32 -22.71
C GLY A 49 -9.88 8.61 -22.81
N PRO A 50 -10.01 7.55 -23.63
CA PRO A 50 -11.28 6.87 -23.88
C PRO A 50 -11.97 6.35 -22.61
N LEU A 51 -11.18 5.92 -21.62
CA LEU A 51 -11.66 5.36 -20.35
C LEU A 51 -12.22 6.44 -19.40
N SER A 52 -11.84 7.71 -19.59
CA SER A 52 -12.38 8.85 -18.84
C SER A 52 -13.88 9.05 -19.07
N GLU A 53 -14.37 8.77 -20.29
CA GLU A 53 -15.74 9.02 -20.72
C GLU A 53 -16.56 7.75 -21.01
N LYS A 54 -15.96 6.59 -21.37
CA LYS A 54 -16.68 5.37 -21.81
C LYS A 54 -15.96 4.04 -21.52
N VAL A 55 -16.68 3.02 -21.03
CA VAL A 55 -16.15 1.63 -20.85
C VAL A 55 -17.23 0.58 -21.21
N PRO A 56 -17.05 -0.49 -22.02
CA PRO A 56 -16.02 -0.72 -23.01
C PRO A 56 -16.30 0.09 -24.29
N LEU A 57 -15.37 0.03 -25.24
CA LEU A 57 -15.34 0.73 -26.55
C LEU A 57 -16.53 0.44 -27.52
N LYS A 58 -17.71 0.04 -27.05
CA LYS A 58 -18.92 -0.12 -27.87
C LYS A 58 -20.08 0.77 -27.38
N PRO A 59 -20.69 1.55 -28.28
CA PRO A 59 -21.68 2.55 -27.93
C PRO A 59 -23.00 1.91 -27.53
N THR A 60 -23.51 2.23 -26.35
CA THR A 60 -24.92 2.05 -26.00
C THR A 60 -25.49 3.40 -25.57
N ASN A 61 -26.11 4.08 -26.54
CA ASN A 61 -27.05 5.20 -26.42
C ASN A 61 -26.90 6.12 -25.20
N ASP A 62 -26.43 7.36 -25.45
CA ASP A 62 -26.47 8.55 -24.58
C ASP A 62 -27.64 8.53 -23.59
N LYS A 63 -27.46 7.91 -22.42
CA LYS A 63 -28.27 8.19 -21.25
C LYS A 63 -27.49 9.16 -20.38
N ASP A 64 -28.14 10.24 -19.99
CA ASP A 64 -27.57 11.24 -19.08
C ASP A 64 -26.99 10.56 -17.83
N CYS A 65 -25.66 10.54 -17.72
CA CYS A 65 -24.96 10.04 -16.54
C CYS A 65 -25.29 10.80 -15.25
N LYS A 66 -25.87 12.00 -15.40
CA LYS A 66 -26.37 12.84 -14.31
C LYS A 66 -27.52 12.21 -13.50
N ALA A 67 -28.17 11.14 -13.99
CA ALA A 67 -29.29 10.49 -13.32
C ALA A 67 -28.94 9.15 -12.65
N VAL A 68 -27.66 8.77 -12.60
CA VAL A 68 -27.24 7.49 -12.02
C VAL A 68 -27.06 7.62 -10.50
N SER A 69 -27.72 6.75 -9.73
CA SER A 69 -27.62 6.74 -8.26
C SER A 69 -26.26 6.26 -7.73
N ASP A 70 -25.57 5.42 -8.51
CA ASP A 70 -24.23 4.94 -8.17
C ASP A 70 -23.31 4.83 -9.40
N PRO A 71 -22.53 5.88 -9.72
CA PRO A 71 -21.62 5.87 -10.86
C PRO A 71 -20.45 4.88 -10.72
N CYS A 72 -20.20 4.36 -9.50
CA CYS A 72 -19.15 3.38 -9.23
C CYS A 72 -19.61 1.91 -9.32
N SER A 73 -20.88 1.69 -9.66
CA SER A 73 -21.43 0.35 -9.91
C SER A 73 -21.32 -0.03 -11.39
N SER A 74 -22.20 -0.91 -11.90
CA SER A 74 -22.30 -1.25 -13.32
C SER A 74 -22.41 -0.05 -14.27
N SER A 75 -22.75 1.13 -13.74
CA SER A 75 -22.82 2.37 -14.50
C SER A 75 -21.46 2.93 -14.90
N ILE A 76 -20.34 2.46 -14.33
CA ILE A 76 -18.99 2.82 -14.77
C ILE A 76 -18.80 2.53 -16.26
N TYR A 77 -19.45 1.46 -16.74
CA TYR A 77 -19.43 1.11 -18.14
C TYR A 77 -20.10 2.21 -18.99
N THR A 78 -21.31 2.59 -18.61
CA THR A 78 -22.08 3.59 -19.35
C THR A 78 -21.59 5.03 -19.18
N CYS A 79 -20.92 5.36 -18.07
CA CYS A 79 -20.62 6.73 -17.67
C CYS A 79 -19.15 7.09 -17.57
N GLY A 80 -18.27 6.13 -17.86
CA GLY A 80 -16.84 6.32 -17.68
C GLY A 80 -16.44 6.33 -16.21
N ILE A 81 -15.13 6.35 -15.98
CA ILE A 81 -14.55 6.30 -14.64
C ILE A 81 -14.64 7.66 -13.93
N LEU A 82 -14.70 8.77 -14.68
CA LEU A 82 -14.63 10.13 -14.11
C LEU A 82 -15.74 10.42 -13.08
N GLU A 83 -16.98 9.99 -13.33
CA GLU A 83 -18.07 10.22 -12.38
C GLU A 83 -17.93 9.32 -11.13
N CYS A 84 -17.37 8.11 -11.28
CA CYS A 84 -17.03 7.31 -10.12
C CYS A 84 -15.93 7.97 -9.29
N LEU A 85 -14.88 8.46 -9.96
CA LEU A 85 -13.76 9.15 -9.34
C LEU A 85 -14.22 10.35 -8.49
N LYS A 86 -15.10 11.20 -9.03
CA LYS A 86 -15.70 12.32 -8.28
C LYS A 86 -16.44 11.85 -7.02
N LYS A 87 -17.22 10.78 -7.12
CA LYS A 87 -17.90 10.18 -5.97
C LYS A 87 -16.90 9.64 -4.94
N GLN A 88 -15.76 9.08 -5.37
CA GLN A 88 -14.72 8.63 -4.44
C GLN A 88 -13.97 9.79 -3.76
N TYR A 89 -13.83 10.95 -4.41
CA TYR A 89 -13.34 12.17 -3.74
C TYR A 89 -14.24 12.54 -2.55
N GLU A 90 -15.56 12.57 -2.77
CA GLU A 90 -16.54 12.92 -1.74
C GLU A 90 -16.44 11.97 -0.53
N LYS A 91 -16.11 10.69 -0.73
CA LYS A 91 -15.90 9.74 0.38
C LYS A 91 -14.72 10.14 1.25
N TRP A 92 -13.58 10.48 0.66
CA TRP A 92 -12.39 10.90 1.41
C TRP A 92 -12.57 12.27 2.08
N GLU A 93 -13.12 13.26 1.38
CA GLU A 93 -13.40 14.59 1.94
C GLU A 93 -14.45 14.54 3.07
N GLY A 94 -15.42 13.64 2.92
CA GLY A 94 -16.51 13.41 3.85
C GLY A 94 -16.22 12.34 4.90
N ALA A 95 -14.99 11.82 4.98
CA ALA A 95 -14.62 10.73 5.87
C ALA A 95 -14.93 11.07 7.34
N LYS A 96 -15.70 10.21 7.98
CA LYS A 96 -16.21 10.42 9.33
C LYS A 96 -16.09 9.15 10.17
N LEU A 97 -15.76 9.35 11.44
CA LEU A 97 -15.87 8.34 12.48
C LEU A 97 -17.23 8.48 13.14
N LYS A 98 -17.89 7.36 13.41
CA LYS A 98 -19.11 7.33 14.21
C LYS A 98 -18.75 7.17 15.68
N LEU A 99 -19.21 8.10 16.51
CA LEU A 99 -19.01 8.10 17.96
C LEU A 99 -20.32 7.82 18.66
N GLY A 100 -20.31 6.94 19.67
CA GLY A 100 -21.47 6.72 20.54
C GLY A 100 -21.91 5.26 20.59
N SER A 101 -23.16 5.07 20.98
CA SER A 101 -23.83 3.77 21.03
C SER A 101 -24.81 3.63 19.87
N GLU A 102 -25.31 2.41 19.62
CA GLU A 102 -26.23 2.09 18.52
C GLU A 102 -27.41 3.08 18.39
N ASP A 103 -27.90 3.61 19.50
CA ASP A 103 -29.04 4.53 19.54
C ASP A 103 -28.69 6.03 19.37
N ASN A 104 -27.41 6.42 19.39
CA ASN A 104 -27.00 7.83 19.36
C ASN A 104 -25.57 8.00 18.81
N PHE A 105 -25.42 7.87 17.49
CA PHE A 105 -24.17 8.15 16.80
C PHE A 105 -24.02 9.65 16.49
N GLU A 106 -22.87 10.21 16.82
CA GLU A 106 -22.40 11.50 16.33
C GLU A 106 -21.35 11.28 15.23
N ASP A 107 -21.53 11.95 14.09
CA ASP A 107 -20.54 11.99 13.03
C ASP A 107 -19.37 12.91 13.43
N PHE A 108 -18.16 12.36 13.42
CA PHE A 108 -16.93 13.11 13.64
C PHE A 108 -16.08 13.15 12.37
N LYS A 109 -15.92 14.32 11.75
CA LYS A 109 -15.08 14.47 10.56
C LYS A 109 -13.60 14.18 10.88
N ALA A 110 -12.99 13.28 10.15
CA ALA A 110 -11.63 12.79 10.45
C ALA A 110 -10.53 13.81 10.11
N ALA A 111 -10.65 14.47 8.97
CA ALA A 111 -9.69 15.47 8.49
C ALA A 111 -10.37 16.54 7.62
N ASP A 112 -9.69 17.68 7.46
CA ASP A 112 -10.06 18.69 6.47
C ASP A 112 -9.14 18.54 5.26
N ILE A 113 -9.66 17.88 4.23
CA ILE A 113 -9.03 17.71 2.93
C ILE A 113 -9.98 18.31 1.89
N ASP A 114 -9.40 18.98 0.89
CA ASP A 114 -10.11 19.62 -0.21
C ASP A 114 -9.47 19.16 -1.53
N ILE A 115 -10.23 18.36 -2.29
CA ILE A 115 -9.85 17.83 -3.59
C ILE A 115 -10.46 18.74 -4.66
N ILE A 116 -9.63 19.61 -5.21
CA ILE A 116 -10.02 20.59 -6.20
C ILE A 116 -9.91 19.99 -7.60
N ASP A 117 -11.05 19.88 -8.27
CA ASP A 117 -11.11 19.52 -9.69
C ASP A 117 -10.47 20.63 -10.55
N GLY A 118 -9.30 20.33 -11.09
CA GLY A 118 -8.55 21.15 -12.03
C GLY A 118 -8.93 20.95 -13.50
N GLY A 119 -9.83 20.00 -13.78
CA GLY A 119 -10.30 19.65 -15.11
C GLY A 119 -9.31 18.80 -15.93
N SER A 120 -9.64 18.65 -17.20
CA SER A 120 -8.84 17.89 -18.16
C SER A 120 -7.50 18.58 -18.47
N VAL A 121 -6.45 17.77 -18.71
CA VAL A 121 -5.17 18.25 -19.26
C VAL A 121 -5.24 18.58 -20.76
N GLY A 122 -6.34 18.25 -21.43
CA GLY A 122 -6.64 18.62 -22.82
C GLY A 122 -6.17 17.62 -23.88
N GLU A 123 -5.59 16.49 -23.49
CA GLU A 123 -5.20 15.39 -24.38
C GLU A 123 -5.28 14.04 -23.66
N ASP A 124 -5.21 12.96 -24.44
CA ASP A 124 -5.08 11.58 -23.95
C ASP A 124 -3.62 11.33 -23.50
N ILE A 125 -3.45 10.69 -22.34
CA ILE A 125 -2.13 10.35 -21.82
C ILE A 125 -1.84 8.89 -22.15
N THR A 126 -0.85 8.66 -23.00
CA THR A 126 -0.48 7.34 -23.51
C THR A 126 0.95 6.97 -23.09
N ALA A 127 1.35 5.73 -23.40
CA ALA A 127 2.73 5.26 -23.23
C ALA A 127 3.79 6.18 -23.87
N ASP A 128 3.44 6.95 -24.91
CA ASP A 128 4.38 7.82 -25.63
C ASP A 128 4.59 9.18 -24.96
N ASN A 129 3.63 9.66 -24.14
CA ASN A 129 3.65 11.03 -23.60
C ASN A 129 3.54 11.11 -22.07
N TYR A 130 3.33 10.00 -21.34
CA TYR A 130 3.09 10.01 -19.90
C TYR A 130 4.19 10.71 -19.09
N GLN A 131 5.47 10.59 -19.48
CA GLN A 131 6.58 11.16 -18.71
C GLN A 131 6.47 12.69 -18.56
N LYS A 132 5.97 13.39 -19.60
CA LYS A 132 5.69 14.83 -19.55
C LYS A 132 4.75 15.20 -18.39
N TYR A 133 3.83 14.30 -18.05
CA TYR A 133 2.82 14.51 -17.03
C TYR A 133 3.31 14.19 -15.62
N PHE A 134 4.21 13.23 -15.47
CA PHE A 134 4.97 13.07 -14.22
C PHE A 134 5.77 14.33 -13.89
N ASP A 135 6.54 14.84 -14.86
CA ASP A 135 7.33 16.06 -14.68
C ASP A 135 6.43 17.28 -14.39
N LYS A 136 5.25 17.34 -15.01
CA LYS A 136 4.26 18.40 -14.78
C LYS A 136 3.68 18.33 -13.37
N ALA A 137 3.28 17.15 -12.91
CA ALA A 137 2.68 16.95 -11.59
C ALA A 137 3.59 17.47 -10.48
N GLU A 138 4.87 17.09 -10.51
CA GLU A 138 5.89 17.55 -9.57
C GLU A 138 6.15 19.06 -9.65
N LYS A 139 6.31 19.59 -10.88
CA LYS A 139 6.64 21.00 -11.09
C LYS A 139 5.51 21.95 -10.70
N GLU A 140 4.26 21.55 -10.95
CA GLU A 140 3.08 22.38 -10.72
C GLU A 140 2.41 22.13 -9.37
N HIS A 141 2.89 21.16 -8.59
CA HIS A 141 2.31 20.78 -7.30
C HIS A 141 0.85 20.35 -7.42
N ILE A 142 0.59 19.44 -8.36
CA ILE A 142 -0.74 18.91 -8.66
C ILE A 142 -0.72 17.38 -8.72
N GLY A 143 -1.89 16.77 -8.55
CA GLY A 143 -2.12 15.39 -8.91
C GLY A 143 -2.61 15.26 -10.35
N ILE A 144 -2.22 14.18 -11.02
CA ILE A 144 -2.68 13.85 -12.37
C ILE A 144 -3.22 12.41 -12.38
N ILE A 145 -4.42 12.22 -12.92
CA ILE A 145 -5.01 10.90 -13.10
C ILE A 145 -4.96 10.52 -14.58
N ILE A 146 -4.32 9.38 -14.85
CA ILE A 146 -4.20 8.76 -16.15
C ILE A 146 -5.19 7.60 -16.20
N PHE A 147 -6.07 7.61 -17.20
CA PHE A 147 -7.00 6.54 -17.47
C PHE A 147 -6.41 5.65 -18.56
N ASP A 148 -5.74 4.56 -18.19
CA ASP A 148 -4.96 3.70 -19.07
C ASP A 148 -5.83 2.54 -19.59
N PRO A 149 -6.52 2.66 -20.74
CA PRO A 149 -7.57 1.71 -21.15
C PRO A 149 -7.06 0.29 -21.40
N ASP A 150 -5.78 0.13 -21.70
CA ASP A 150 -5.19 -1.14 -22.12
C ASP A 150 -3.95 -1.55 -21.33
N GLY A 151 -3.61 -0.82 -20.27
CA GLY A 151 -2.43 -1.08 -19.43
C GLY A 151 -1.10 -0.71 -20.08
N SER A 152 -1.10 -0.01 -21.21
CA SER A 152 0.13 0.34 -21.93
C SER A 152 0.97 1.38 -21.19
N VAL A 153 0.34 2.34 -20.48
CA VAL A 153 1.06 3.31 -19.65
C VAL A 153 1.66 2.60 -18.43
N MET A 154 0.89 1.71 -17.79
CA MET A 154 1.34 0.86 -16.68
C MET A 154 2.59 0.06 -17.07
N ALA A 155 2.54 -0.60 -18.24
CA ALA A 155 3.66 -1.36 -18.78
C ALA A 155 4.88 -0.46 -19.07
N ALA A 156 4.68 0.67 -19.73
CA ALA A 156 5.76 1.59 -20.09
C ALA A 156 6.41 2.27 -18.87
N LYS A 157 5.65 2.47 -17.79
CA LYS A 157 6.12 3.13 -16.57
C LYS A 157 6.93 2.21 -15.66
N ASN A 158 6.55 0.94 -15.60
CA ASN A 158 7.18 -0.04 -14.70
C ASN A 158 8.33 -0.79 -15.35
N CYS A 159 8.45 -0.74 -16.69
CA CYS A 159 9.42 -1.53 -17.44
C CYS A 159 10.21 -0.65 -18.41
N GLN A 160 11.53 -0.72 -18.31
CA GLN A 160 12.39 -0.13 -19.32
C GLN A 160 12.34 -0.98 -20.59
N ASP A 161 11.86 -0.40 -21.70
CA ASP A 161 11.89 -1.07 -22.99
C ASP A 161 13.27 -0.94 -23.64
N ASP A 162 14.04 -2.02 -23.61
CA ASP A 162 15.28 -2.18 -24.36
C ASP A 162 15.13 -3.18 -25.53
N GLY A 163 13.90 -3.61 -25.82
CA GLY A 163 13.57 -4.60 -26.85
C GLY A 163 13.91 -6.06 -26.49
N SER A 164 14.45 -6.32 -25.29
CA SER A 164 14.78 -7.67 -24.81
C SER A 164 13.53 -8.52 -24.53
N MET A 165 13.72 -9.83 -24.34
CA MET A 165 12.61 -10.71 -23.95
C MET A 165 12.20 -10.45 -22.50
N GLU A 166 13.16 -10.07 -21.67
CA GLU A 166 13.00 -9.70 -20.27
C GLU A 166 12.18 -8.42 -20.13
N ALA A 167 12.46 -7.39 -20.93
CA ALA A 167 11.67 -6.16 -20.98
C ALA A 167 10.22 -6.43 -21.43
N LYS A 168 10.04 -7.29 -22.43
CA LYS A 168 8.69 -7.70 -22.89
C LYS A 168 7.92 -8.50 -21.84
N ALA A 169 8.61 -9.39 -21.12
CA ALA A 169 8.02 -10.14 -20.01
C ALA A 169 7.62 -9.20 -18.87
N CYS A 170 8.48 -8.23 -18.54
CA CYS A 170 8.15 -7.18 -17.57
C CYS A 170 6.90 -6.41 -18.01
N GLN A 171 6.86 -5.93 -19.26
CA GLN A 171 5.72 -5.15 -19.77
C GLN A 171 4.41 -5.93 -19.70
N ALA A 172 4.43 -7.21 -20.11
CA ALA A 172 3.27 -8.08 -20.00
C ALA A 172 2.83 -8.24 -18.54
N ASN A 173 3.78 -8.55 -17.64
CA ASN A 173 3.49 -8.73 -16.23
C ASN A 173 2.94 -7.45 -15.59
N ALA A 174 3.53 -6.28 -15.84
CA ALA A 174 3.10 -5.01 -15.26
C ALA A 174 1.67 -4.64 -15.67
N LYS A 175 1.30 -4.88 -16.93
CA LYS A 175 -0.07 -4.69 -17.41
C LYS A 175 -1.07 -5.64 -16.74
N GLU A 176 -0.67 -6.88 -16.49
CA GLU A 176 -1.54 -7.95 -15.97
C GLU A 176 -1.53 -8.05 -14.43
N SER A 177 -0.70 -7.26 -13.73
CA SER A 177 -0.53 -7.37 -12.26
C SER A 177 -1.13 -6.21 -11.46
N PHE A 178 -1.38 -5.05 -12.08
CA PHE A 178 -1.76 -3.83 -11.35
C PHE A 178 -3.09 -3.26 -11.84
N LEU A 179 -4.09 -3.25 -10.97
CA LEU A 179 -5.40 -2.58 -11.21
C LEU A 179 -5.25 -1.06 -11.24
N GLY A 180 -4.37 -0.54 -10.40
CA GLY A 180 -4.03 0.86 -10.27
C GLY A 180 -2.64 1.01 -9.68
N VAL A 181 -2.08 2.20 -9.79
CA VAL A 181 -0.89 2.59 -9.04
C VAL A 181 -0.85 4.09 -8.86
N THR A 182 -0.44 4.51 -7.68
CA THR A 182 -0.19 5.91 -7.35
C THR A 182 1.30 6.17 -7.26
N PHE A 183 1.75 7.31 -7.74
CA PHE A 183 3.12 7.76 -7.64
C PHE A 183 3.12 9.11 -6.95
N LEU A 184 3.99 9.28 -5.97
CA LEU A 184 4.05 10.50 -5.16
C LEU A 184 5.43 11.13 -5.33
N SER A 185 5.42 12.43 -5.63
CA SER A 185 6.61 13.28 -5.59
C SER A 185 6.64 14.02 -4.25
N LEU A 186 7.84 14.26 -3.74
CA LEU A 186 8.03 14.83 -2.41
C LEU A 186 8.82 16.11 -2.41
N ASP A 187 8.68 16.86 -1.32
CA ASP A 187 9.63 17.86 -0.91
C ASP A 187 10.81 17.19 -0.15
N ASP A 188 12.03 17.38 -0.65
CA ASP A 188 13.26 16.88 0.00
C ASP A 188 13.52 17.48 1.39
N SER A 189 12.88 18.61 1.70
CA SER A 189 13.13 19.41 2.89
C SER A 189 11.97 19.42 3.89
N LYS A 190 10.79 18.95 3.50
CA LYS A 190 9.55 19.00 4.28
C LYS A 190 8.74 17.72 4.12
N PRO A 191 7.89 17.36 5.10
CA PRO A 191 7.00 16.20 5.00
C PRO A 191 5.77 16.54 4.15
N TYR A 192 5.97 17.04 2.93
CA TYR A 192 4.88 17.39 2.01
C TYR A 192 5.06 16.77 0.64
N TYR A 193 3.93 16.40 0.03
CA TYR A 193 3.89 16.02 -1.37
C TYR A 193 4.02 17.26 -2.26
N THR A 194 4.75 17.09 -3.36
CA THR A 194 4.99 18.11 -4.38
C THR A 194 4.38 17.74 -5.71
N GLY A 195 3.74 16.58 -5.83
CA GLY A 195 3.09 16.13 -7.05
C GLY A 195 2.62 14.69 -6.91
N SER A 196 1.70 14.27 -7.76
CA SER A 196 1.33 12.87 -7.84
C SER A 196 0.82 12.47 -9.21
N VAL A 197 0.92 11.18 -9.52
CA VAL A 197 0.29 10.58 -10.69
C VAL A 197 -0.41 9.29 -10.29
N ILE A 198 -1.70 9.16 -10.58
CA ILE A 198 -2.43 7.90 -10.49
C ILE A 198 -2.58 7.34 -11.89
N ILE A 199 -2.29 6.06 -12.09
CA ILE A 199 -2.63 5.31 -13.30
C ILE A 199 -3.71 4.31 -12.95
N LEU A 200 -4.88 4.42 -13.59
CA LEU A 200 -5.99 3.49 -13.45
C LEU A 200 -6.04 2.58 -14.67
N ASN A 201 -5.80 1.28 -14.48
CA ASN A 201 -5.63 0.33 -15.57
C ASN A 201 -6.99 -0.26 -15.99
N GLY A 202 -7.52 0.20 -17.13
CA GLY A 202 -8.77 -0.26 -17.72
C GLY A 202 -8.71 -1.66 -18.34
N TYR A 203 -7.54 -2.30 -18.39
CA TYR A 203 -7.38 -3.67 -18.87
C TYR A 203 -8.23 -4.70 -18.10
N PHE A 204 -8.55 -4.40 -16.85
CA PHE A 204 -9.39 -5.22 -15.96
C PHE A 204 -10.89 -4.87 -16.00
N LEU A 205 -11.28 -3.93 -16.87
CA LEU A 205 -12.66 -3.48 -17.09
C LEU A 205 -13.06 -3.53 -18.58
N ASP A 206 -12.36 -4.33 -19.39
CA ASP A 206 -12.54 -4.29 -20.84
C ASP A 206 -13.69 -5.20 -21.33
N GLY A 207 -14.35 -5.88 -20.38
CA GLY A 207 -15.45 -6.80 -20.63
C GLY A 207 -15.01 -8.11 -21.28
N LYS A 208 -13.70 -8.40 -21.31
CA LYS A 208 -13.15 -9.67 -21.77
C LYS A 208 -12.66 -10.45 -20.55
N ASP A 209 -13.50 -11.37 -20.09
CA ASP A 209 -13.07 -12.41 -19.17
C ASP A 209 -12.31 -13.49 -19.96
N GLU A 210 -11.02 -13.24 -20.21
CA GLU A 210 -10.11 -14.28 -20.68
C GLU A 210 -9.48 -14.92 -19.46
N ALA A 211 -10.10 -16.01 -18.96
CA ALA A 211 -9.69 -16.83 -17.80
C ALA A 211 -8.21 -17.33 -17.79
N ALA A 212 -7.39 -16.91 -18.74
CA ALA A 212 -5.96 -17.19 -18.84
C ALA A 212 -5.06 -15.93 -18.86
N LYS A 213 -5.60 -14.70 -18.85
CA LYS A 213 -4.81 -13.46 -19.09
C LYS A 213 -5.29 -12.20 -18.37
N ASN A 214 -6.58 -12.09 -18.05
CA ASN A 214 -7.12 -10.98 -17.27
C ASN A 214 -8.41 -11.42 -16.57
N ASP A 215 -8.36 -11.57 -15.26
CA ASP A 215 -9.57 -11.72 -14.46
C ASP A 215 -10.31 -10.37 -14.51
N GLU A 216 -11.48 -10.34 -15.15
CA GLU A 216 -12.32 -9.13 -15.21
C GLU A 216 -12.85 -8.84 -13.81
N TYR A 217 -12.59 -7.62 -13.31
CA TYR A 217 -13.11 -7.19 -12.02
C TYR A 217 -14.51 -6.62 -12.19
N SER A 218 -15.36 -6.83 -11.19
CA SER A 218 -16.63 -6.13 -11.18
C SER A 218 -16.39 -4.62 -11.04
N PRO A 219 -17.28 -3.79 -11.60
CA PRO A 219 -17.22 -2.35 -11.41
C PRO A 219 -17.10 -1.89 -9.96
N LYS A 220 -17.74 -2.60 -9.02
CA LYS A 220 -17.67 -2.28 -7.60
C LYS A 220 -16.26 -2.54 -7.06
N GLU A 221 -15.65 -3.68 -7.36
CA GLU A 221 -14.26 -3.96 -6.95
C GLU A 221 -13.28 -2.98 -7.58
N TYR A 222 -13.44 -2.68 -8.87
CA TYR A 222 -12.60 -1.67 -9.52
C TYR A 222 -12.78 -0.28 -8.90
N SER A 223 -13.99 0.09 -8.51
CA SER A 223 -14.22 1.34 -7.78
C SER A 223 -13.52 1.37 -6.42
N GLY A 224 -13.30 0.21 -5.79
CA GLY A 224 -12.44 0.08 -4.62
C GLY A 224 -10.97 0.32 -4.93
N THR A 225 -10.49 -0.10 -6.10
CA THR A 225 -9.15 0.28 -6.58
C THR A 225 -9.06 1.80 -6.74
N VAL A 226 -10.06 2.43 -7.36
CA VAL A 226 -10.08 3.90 -7.49
C VAL A 226 -10.02 4.56 -6.11
N LEU A 227 -10.81 4.08 -5.15
CA LEU A 227 -10.80 4.63 -3.78
C LEU A 227 -9.46 4.41 -3.07
N HIS A 228 -8.83 3.24 -3.25
CA HIS A 228 -7.53 2.86 -2.71
C HIS A 228 -6.40 3.74 -3.25
N GLU A 229 -6.32 3.94 -4.56
CA GLU A 229 -5.31 4.81 -5.16
C GLU A 229 -5.48 6.27 -4.71
N LEU A 230 -6.72 6.72 -4.49
CA LEU A 230 -6.97 8.01 -3.86
C LEU A 230 -6.52 8.05 -2.39
N GLY A 231 -6.57 6.94 -1.68
CA GLY A 231 -5.98 6.81 -0.35
C GLY A 231 -4.47 7.05 -0.38
N HIS A 232 -3.76 6.45 -1.35
CA HIS A 232 -2.34 6.75 -1.57
C HIS A 232 -2.10 8.21 -1.96
N LEU A 233 -2.95 8.78 -2.81
CA LEU A 233 -2.85 10.20 -3.19
C LEU A 233 -2.85 11.10 -1.97
N ILE A 234 -3.72 10.84 -0.99
CA ILE A 234 -3.82 11.66 0.23
C ILE A 234 -2.78 11.27 1.29
N GLY A 235 -1.95 10.26 1.03
CA GLY A 235 -0.79 9.88 1.84
C GLY A 235 -0.99 8.69 2.76
N LEU A 236 -2.10 7.96 2.62
CA LEU A 236 -2.27 6.69 3.30
C LEU A 236 -1.38 5.63 2.68
N ASP A 237 -0.87 4.76 3.53
CA ASP A 237 -0.12 3.58 3.15
C ASP A 237 -0.98 2.35 3.39
N HIS A 238 -0.50 1.21 2.92
CA HIS A 238 -1.15 -0.06 3.16
C HIS A 238 -1.31 -0.41 4.64
N SER A 239 -2.38 -1.13 4.96
CA SER A 239 -2.67 -1.58 6.32
C SER A 239 -3.08 -3.05 6.40
N GLN A 240 -2.99 -3.63 7.61
CA GLN A 240 -3.33 -5.04 7.88
C GLN A 240 -3.99 -5.18 9.27
N PRO A 241 -5.24 -4.71 9.46
CA PRO A 241 -5.88 -4.75 10.78
C PRO A 241 -6.49 -6.10 11.17
N SER A 242 -6.67 -7.06 10.26
CA SER A 242 -7.36 -8.31 10.56
C SER A 242 -6.96 -9.46 9.63
N LYS A 243 -5.79 -10.07 9.84
CA LYS A 243 -5.40 -11.26 9.06
C LYS A 243 -6.37 -12.44 9.22
N ASP A 244 -7.08 -12.50 10.34
CA ASP A 244 -8.02 -13.57 10.69
C ASP A 244 -9.43 -13.33 10.14
N ALA A 245 -9.72 -12.13 9.64
CA ALA A 245 -10.87 -11.89 8.76
C ALA A 245 -10.67 -12.57 7.40
N LEU A 246 -9.42 -12.83 7.03
CA LEU A 246 -9.06 -13.48 5.78
C LEU A 246 -9.06 -15.01 5.97
N GLY A 247 -9.46 -15.72 4.92
CA GLY A 247 -9.36 -17.18 4.84
C GLY A 247 -7.92 -17.66 4.95
N ALA A 248 -7.73 -18.98 5.03
CA ALA A 248 -6.41 -19.59 5.25
C ALA A 248 -5.34 -19.24 4.19
N ALA A 249 -5.75 -18.82 3.00
CA ALA A 249 -4.87 -18.39 1.92
C ALA A 249 -4.69 -16.86 1.83
N TYR A 250 -5.24 -16.09 2.78
CA TYR A 250 -5.16 -14.63 2.87
C TYR A 250 -5.63 -13.85 1.65
N ASN A 251 -6.43 -14.51 0.80
CA ASN A 251 -6.90 -14.00 -0.50
C ASN A 251 -8.42 -14.09 -0.68
N ASP A 252 -9.14 -14.36 0.40
CA ASP A 252 -10.60 -14.41 0.47
C ASP A 252 -11.02 -13.89 1.85
N ALA A 253 -12.15 -13.20 1.93
CA ALA A 253 -12.73 -12.69 3.17
C ALA A 253 -14.22 -13.05 3.28
N ALA A 254 -14.66 -14.18 2.69
CA ALA A 254 -16.06 -14.56 2.58
C ALA A 254 -16.88 -14.48 3.88
N SER A 255 -16.27 -14.69 5.04
CA SER A 255 -16.95 -14.64 6.34
C SER A 255 -17.00 -13.25 6.97
N LYS A 256 -16.04 -12.37 6.63
CA LYS A 256 -15.77 -11.07 7.28
C LYS A 256 -15.21 -10.04 6.30
N PRO A 257 -15.89 -9.76 5.18
CA PRO A 257 -15.41 -8.80 4.19
C PRO A 257 -15.26 -7.38 4.77
N GLU A 258 -16.07 -7.04 5.78
CA GLU A 258 -16.01 -5.77 6.52
C GLU A 258 -14.74 -5.58 7.36
N GLY A 259 -13.92 -6.62 7.50
CA GLY A 259 -12.63 -6.56 8.19
C GLY A 259 -11.45 -6.21 7.28
N VAL A 260 -11.68 -6.06 5.96
CA VAL A 260 -10.64 -5.77 4.98
C VAL A 260 -10.71 -4.30 4.61
N PRO A 261 -9.78 -3.45 5.10
CA PRO A 261 -9.84 -2.02 4.85
C PRO A 261 -9.60 -1.69 3.37
N THR A 262 -10.01 -0.50 2.96
CA THR A 262 -9.73 0.00 1.60
C THR A 262 -8.23 -0.09 1.33
N MET A 263 -7.39 0.32 2.28
CA MET A 263 -5.93 0.32 2.15
C MET A 263 -5.27 -1.07 2.34
N TYR A 264 -6.01 -2.18 2.35
CA TYR A 264 -5.37 -3.49 2.25
C TYR A 264 -4.71 -3.66 0.87
N PRO A 265 -3.47 -4.17 0.73
CA PRO A 265 -2.73 -4.16 -0.54
C PRO A 265 -3.39 -4.88 -1.72
N ASN A 266 -4.22 -5.89 -1.44
CA ASN A 266 -4.88 -6.68 -2.47
C ASN A 266 -6.37 -6.33 -2.51
N MET A 267 -6.96 -6.38 -3.71
CA MET A 267 -8.40 -6.37 -3.89
C MET A 267 -8.97 -7.77 -3.61
N ILE A 268 -9.55 -7.95 -2.42
CA ILE A 268 -10.10 -9.22 -1.93
C ILE A 268 -11.63 -9.22 -1.94
N THR A 269 -12.25 -8.06 -1.71
CA THR A 269 -13.70 -7.95 -1.61
C THR A 269 -14.20 -6.62 -2.14
N SER A 270 -15.41 -6.63 -2.69
CA SER A 270 -16.11 -5.42 -3.13
C SER A 270 -16.37 -4.42 -2.00
N ASP A 271 -16.25 -4.82 -0.73
CA ASP A 271 -16.44 -3.93 0.42
C ASP A 271 -15.27 -2.95 0.59
N GLN A 272 -14.09 -3.24 0.02
CA GLN A 272 -12.98 -2.28 -0.08
C GLN A 272 -13.33 -1.04 -0.93
N ALA A 273 -14.49 -1.06 -1.62
CA ALA A 273 -15.07 0.11 -2.27
C ALA A 273 -15.67 1.15 -1.32
N ASP A 274 -15.67 0.90 0.00
CA ASP A 274 -16.09 1.83 1.04
C ASP A 274 -15.00 1.99 2.10
N LEU A 275 -14.96 3.15 2.75
CA LEU A 275 -13.98 3.45 3.80
C LEU A 275 -14.28 2.67 5.07
N HIS A 276 -13.24 2.04 5.62
CA HIS A 276 -13.29 1.34 6.90
C HIS A 276 -12.72 2.20 8.02
N PHE A 277 -12.91 1.76 9.25
CA PHE A 277 -12.48 2.50 10.43
C PHE A 277 -10.97 2.80 10.43
N ASP A 278 -10.15 1.82 10.05
CA ASP A 278 -8.70 1.96 9.91
C ASP A 278 -8.31 3.07 8.90
N ASP A 279 -8.96 3.09 7.72
CA ASP A 279 -8.72 4.09 6.68
C ASP A 279 -8.99 5.52 7.19
N VAL A 280 -10.11 5.70 7.89
CA VAL A 280 -10.54 7.00 8.44
C VAL A 280 -9.64 7.45 9.60
N ILE A 281 -9.17 6.52 10.44
CA ILE A 281 -8.22 6.83 11.51
C ILE A 281 -6.84 7.20 10.95
N GLY A 282 -6.38 6.51 9.90
CA GLY A 282 -5.16 6.87 9.19
C GLY A 282 -5.22 8.31 8.69
N LEU A 283 -6.37 8.71 8.14
CA LEU A 283 -6.58 10.07 7.66
C LEU A 283 -6.45 11.12 8.76
N TYR A 284 -7.08 10.84 9.92
CA TYR A 284 -6.90 11.67 11.09
C TYR A 284 -5.41 11.73 11.46
N PHE A 285 -4.73 10.60 11.59
CA PHE A 285 -3.32 10.57 12.00
C PHE A 285 -2.42 11.44 11.10
N LEU A 286 -2.66 11.44 9.79
CA LEU A 286 -1.91 12.24 8.81
C LEU A 286 -2.19 13.74 8.95
N TYR A 287 -3.46 14.14 9.03
CA TYR A 287 -3.86 15.54 8.90
C TYR A 287 -4.21 16.22 10.23
N ALA A 288 -4.26 15.49 11.36
CA ALA A 288 -4.66 15.99 12.68
C ALA A 288 -3.86 17.20 13.15
N LYS A 289 -2.56 17.25 12.84
CA LYS A 289 -1.66 18.31 13.32
C LYS A 289 -1.97 19.67 12.71
N ASP A 290 -2.44 19.68 11.45
CA ASP A 290 -2.78 20.88 10.71
C ASP A 290 -4.30 21.09 10.62
N ALA A 291 -5.10 20.07 10.98
CA ALA A 291 -6.55 20.15 11.04
C ALA A 291 -7.01 20.98 12.26
N PRO A 292 -8.11 21.74 12.15
CA PRO A 292 -8.71 22.48 13.26
C PRO A 292 -9.28 21.57 14.38
N ASN A 293 -9.22 20.25 14.24
CA ASN A 293 -10.01 19.33 15.04
C ASN A 293 -9.32 18.88 16.34
N LYS A 294 -8.98 19.86 17.20
CA LYS A 294 -8.51 19.66 18.59
C LYS A 294 -9.50 18.85 19.45
N ASP A 295 -10.68 18.55 18.93
CA ASP A 295 -11.70 17.77 19.60
C ASP A 295 -11.49 16.26 19.46
N PHE A 296 -10.66 15.78 18.52
CA PHE A 296 -10.37 14.34 18.43
C PHE A 296 -9.73 13.82 19.73
N GLU A 297 -8.70 14.50 20.23
CA GLU A 297 -8.02 14.09 21.48
C GLU A 297 -8.93 14.18 22.72
N LYS A 298 -10.06 14.90 22.61
CA LYS A 298 -11.10 14.95 23.65
C LYS A 298 -12.13 13.84 23.52
N LYS A 299 -12.31 13.29 22.31
CA LYS A 299 -13.35 12.31 21.97
C LYS A 299 -12.81 10.88 21.84
N PHE A 300 -11.53 10.73 21.52
CA PHE A 300 -10.86 9.45 21.33
C PHE A 300 -9.59 9.38 22.16
N CYS A 301 -9.21 8.16 22.52
CA CYS A 301 -7.94 7.87 23.15
C CYS A 301 -6.90 7.44 22.12
N VAL A 302 -5.64 7.44 22.58
CA VAL A 302 -4.49 6.96 21.82
C VAL A 302 -3.71 5.99 22.70
N ILE A 303 -3.37 4.82 22.14
CA ILE A 303 -2.44 3.86 22.74
C ILE A 303 -1.09 4.06 22.09
N LYS A 304 -0.04 4.24 22.90
CA LYS A 304 1.34 4.37 22.41
C LYS A 304 2.22 3.35 23.11
N GLY A 305 3.22 2.85 22.41
CA GLY A 305 4.15 1.90 23.00
C GLY A 305 5.39 1.67 22.15
N ILE A 306 6.21 0.73 22.60
CA ILE A 306 7.41 0.27 21.91
C ILE A 306 7.40 -1.25 21.91
N ILE A 307 7.50 -1.87 20.73
CA ILE A 307 7.77 -3.30 20.58
C ILE A 307 9.26 -3.56 20.69
N LYS A 308 9.66 -4.60 21.42
CA LYS A 308 11.05 -5.03 21.57
C LYS A 308 11.20 -6.49 21.21
N ASN A 309 12.37 -6.86 20.70
CA ASN A 309 12.73 -8.24 20.43
C ASN A 309 13.17 -8.90 21.75
N ALA A 310 12.45 -9.93 22.21
CA ALA A 310 12.74 -10.60 23.49
C ALA A 310 14.17 -11.14 23.60
N ASN A 311 14.75 -11.61 22.49
CA ASN A 311 16.07 -12.25 22.51
C ASN A 311 17.20 -11.26 22.81
N ASN A 312 17.03 -9.98 22.49
CA ASN A 312 18.09 -8.98 22.62
C ASN A 312 17.67 -7.67 23.31
N GLY A 313 16.38 -7.51 23.62
CA GLY A 313 15.80 -6.33 24.27
C GLY A 313 15.77 -5.05 23.41
N ASN A 314 16.22 -5.11 22.15
CA ASN A 314 16.26 -3.95 21.27
C ASN A 314 14.86 -3.65 20.70
N PRO A 315 14.54 -2.39 20.39
CA PRO A 315 13.30 -2.05 19.69
C PRO A 315 13.18 -2.83 18.37
N TYR A 316 11.97 -3.32 18.08
CA TYR A 316 11.71 -4.19 16.93
C TYR A 316 10.81 -3.46 15.93
N GLN A 317 11.36 -3.10 14.78
CA GLN A 317 10.66 -2.42 13.69
C GLN A 317 9.90 -3.42 12.81
N GLY A 318 8.82 -2.99 12.16
CA GLY A 318 8.11 -3.81 11.16
C GLY A 318 7.08 -4.78 11.75
N VAL A 319 6.91 -4.80 13.06
CA VAL A 319 5.82 -5.56 13.71
C VAL A 319 4.51 -4.84 13.47
N ASN A 320 3.50 -5.53 12.93
CA ASN A 320 2.15 -5.00 12.81
C ASN A 320 1.46 -5.06 14.17
N VAL A 321 1.08 -3.91 14.73
CA VAL A 321 0.37 -3.81 16.00
C VAL A 321 -1.06 -3.44 15.71
N ILE A 322 -2.00 -4.20 16.25
CA ILE A 322 -3.43 -4.05 16.00
C ILE A 322 -4.13 -3.77 17.31
N ALA A 323 -5.10 -2.88 17.31
CA ALA A 323 -6.09 -2.85 18.37
C ALA A 323 -7.48 -3.03 17.76
N HIS A 324 -8.24 -3.95 18.34
CA HIS A 324 -9.57 -4.32 17.89
C HIS A 324 -10.54 -4.49 19.05
N ALA A 325 -11.82 -4.21 18.84
CA ALA A 325 -12.83 -4.37 19.89
C ALA A 325 -12.87 -5.82 20.39
N THR A 326 -13.21 -6.02 21.67
CA THR A 326 -13.28 -7.37 22.27
C THR A 326 -14.59 -8.10 21.96
N SER A 327 -15.64 -7.39 21.54
CA SER A 327 -16.88 -8.00 21.05
C SER A 327 -16.65 -8.67 19.69
N ASP A 328 -17.14 -9.90 19.53
CA ASP A 328 -17.01 -10.65 18.27
C ASP A 328 -17.66 -9.93 17.08
N ASP A 329 -18.73 -9.18 17.33
CA ASP A 329 -19.45 -8.41 16.32
C ASP A 329 -18.66 -7.16 15.85
N ASP A 330 -17.94 -6.49 16.75
CA ASP A 330 -17.20 -5.26 16.40
C ASP A 330 -15.73 -5.51 16.07
N LYS A 331 -15.20 -6.70 16.36
CA LYS A 331 -13.78 -7.03 16.22
C LYS A 331 -13.18 -6.60 14.88
N TYR A 332 -13.91 -6.79 13.79
CA TYR A 332 -13.41 -6.54 12.44
C TYR A 332 -13.72 -5.13 11.94
N VAL A 333 -14.82 -4.53 12.40
CA VAL A 333 -15.26 -3.19 11.97
C VAL A 333 -14.69 -2.06 12.83
N ASP A 334 -14.29 -2.35 14.07
CA ASP A 334 -13.61 -1.44 14.99
C ASP A 334 -12.20 -1.99 15.29
N ALA A 335 -11.41 -2.06 14.22
CA ALA A 335 -10.00 -2.42 14.23
C ALA A 335 -9.15 -1.31 13.59
N ARG A 336 -7.91 -1.20 14.06
CA ARG A 336 -6.88 -0.38 13.42
C ARG A 336 -5.52 -1.00 13.61
N SER A 337 -4.64 -0.76 12.64
CA SER A 337 -3.28 -1.26 12.63
C SER A 337 -2.25 -0.15 12.58
N TYR A 338 -1.06 -0.45 13.08
CA TYR A 338 0.10 0.41 12.97
C TYR A 338 1.36 -0.44 12.95
N VAL A 339 2.20 -0.25 11.92
CA VAL A 339 3.49 -0.94 11.87
C VAL A 339 4.53 -0.21 12.71
N SER A 340 5.06 -0.90 13.70
CA SER A 340 6.08 -0.37 14.62
C SER A 340 7.29 0.19 13.87
N GLY A 341 7.72 1.38 14.30
CA GLY A 341 8.84 2.11 13.71
C GLY A 341 8.61 2.59 12.27
N VAL A 342 7.38 2.62 11.75
CA VAL A 342 7.10 3.06 10.37
C VAL A 342 7.52 4.51 10.09
N LEU A 343 7.55 5.40 11.10
CA LEU A 343 8.03 6.79 10.94
C LEU A 343 9.57 6.93 10.99
N SER A 344 10.28 5.82 11.15
CA SER A 344 11.74 5.76 11.25
C SER A 344 12.35 5.20 9.97
N VAL A 345 13.66 5.41 9.74
CA VAL A 345 14.35 4.73 8.62
C VAL A 345 14.15 3.22 8.72
N PRO A 346 14.03 2.51 7.58
CA PRO A 346 14.15 1.06 7.56
C PRO A 346 15.45 0.59 8.21
N GLY A 347 15.36 -0.41 9.08
CA GLY A 347 16.48 -0.89 9.88
C GLY A 347 16.84 0.00 11.07
N ALA A 348 16.07 1.05 11.37
CA ALA A 348 16.23 1.77 12.63
C ALA A 348 15.96 0.84 13.81
N ALA A 349 16.68 1.05 14.92
CA ALA A 349 16.31 0.50 16.21
C ALA A 349 15.10 1.26 16.80
N SER A 350 13.95 1.21 16.11
CA SER A 350 12.70 1.85 16.51
C SER A 350 11.56 0.82 16.46
N GLY A 351 10.91 0.62 17.60
CA GLY A 351 9.73 -0.24 17.73
C GLY A 351 8.50 0.57 18.12
N ASP A 352 8.57 1.89 18.01
CA ASP A 352 7.53 2.82 18.45
C ASP A 352 6.26 2.61 17.62
N TYR A 353 5.11 2.54 18.29
CA TYR A 353 3.81 2.45 17.62
C TYR A 353 2.78 3.39 18.24
N VAL A 354 1.78 3.76 17.44
CA VAL A 354 0.68 4.65 17.85
C VAL A 354 -0.64 4.12 17.28
N LEU A 355 -1.57 3.73 18.13
CA LEU A 355 -2.93 3.34 17.75
C LEU A 355 -3.88 4.45 18.19
N ALA A 356 -4.32 5.27 17.24
CA ALA A 356 -5.29 6.34 17.46
C ALA A 356 -6.74 5.84 17.32
N GLY A 357 -7.72 6.67 17.67
CA GLY A 357 -9.13 6.37 17.44
C GLY A 357 -9.77 5.42 18.44
N ILE A 358 -9.15 5.22 19.59
CA ILE A 358 -9.65 4.29 20.61
C ILE A 358 -10.89 4.90 21.26
N VAL A 359 -12.06 4.26 21.10
CA VAL A 359 -13.31 4.78 21.64
C VAL A 359 -13.32 4.69 23.18
N PRO A 360 -13.51 5.79 23.90
CA PRO A 360 -13.54 5.78 25.36
C PRO A 360 -14.67 4.90 25.91
N GLY A 361 -14.39 4.14 26.96
CA GLY A 361 -15.35 3.24 27.61
C GLY A 361 -15.59 1.92 26.89
N ARG A 362 -15.03 1.73 25.68
CA ARG A 362 -15.03 0.44 24.98
C ARG A 362 -13.78 -0.36 25.35
N GLU A 363 -13.94 -1.68 25.36
CA GLU A 363 -12.86 -2.63 25.62
C GLU A 363 -12.16 -3.01 24.32
N TYR A 364 -10.83 -2.95 24.33
CA TYR A 364 -10.01 -3.29 23.19
C TYR A 364 -8.96 -4.32 23.57
N ARG A 365 -8.77 -5.30 22.70
CA ARG A 365 -7.59 -6.15 22.73
C ARG A 365 -6.54 -5.54 21.82
N VAL A 366 -5.33 -5.38 22.34
CA VAL A 366 -4.17 -5.08 21.50
C VAL A 366 -3.52 -6.43 21.17
N VAL A 367 -3.10 -6.61 19.93
CA VAL A 367 -2.34 -7.79 19.49
C VAL A 367 -1.21 -7.33 18.59
N TYR A 368 -0.26 -8.21 18.35
CA TYR A 368 0.82 -7.97 17.41
C TYR A 368 1.07 -9.20 16.54
N GLU A 369 1.53 -8.96 15.33
CA GLU A 369 1.80 -10.01 14.35
C GLU A 369 2.83 -9.57 13.31
N ALA A 370 3.31 -10.54 12.53
CA ALA A 370 4.04 -10.23 11.31
C ALA A 370 3.10 -9.61 10.28
N VAL A 371 3.63 -8.64 9.55
CA VAL A 371 3.11 -8.29 8.22
C VAL A 371 3.18 -9.54 7.34
N LEU A 372 2.18 -9.81 6.50
CA LEU A 372 2.23 -10.98 5.61
C LEU A 372 3.47 -10.95 4.71
N ASN A 373 4.08 -12.12 4.49
CA ASN A 373 5.38 -12.22 3.80
C ASN A 373 5.33 -11.65 2.37
N GLU A 374 4.18 -11.72 1.68
CA GLU A 374 4.02 -11.10 0.36
C GLU A 374 4.14 -9.57 0.40
N PHE A 375 3.81 -8.92 1.53
CA PHE A 375 3.87 -7.47 1.70
C PHE A 375 5.17 -6.99 2.34
N GLN A 376 6.05 -7.92 2.72
CA GLN A 376 7.39 -7.62 3.22
C GLN A 376 8.45 -7.49 2.12
N GLN A 377 8.10 -7.82 0.87
CA GLN A 377 9.09 -7.99 -0.19
C GLN A 377 9.03 -6.89 -1.23
N GLN A 378 10.21 -6.59 -1.79
CA GLN A 378 10.33 -5.89 -3.06
C GLN A 378 10.08 -6.91 -4.18
N LEU A 379 9.07 -6.69 -4.99
CA LEU A 379 8.80 -7.50 -6.18
C LEU A 379 9.61 -6.98 -7.37
N ASP A 380 9.74 -7.81 -8.41
CA ASP A 380 10.26 -7.40 -9.71
C ASP A 380 9.32 -6.33 -10.29
N GLY A 381 9.67 -5.06 -10.09
CA GLY A 381 8.82 -3.91 -10.41
C GLY A 381 8.78 -2.85 -9.33
N GLY A 382 9.12 -3.17 -8.08
CA GLY A 382 9.19 -2.19 -6.97
C GLY A 382 8.48 -2.63 -5.69
N CYS A 383 7.89 -1.66 -5.01
CA CYS A 383 7.31 -1.77 -3.67
C CYS A 383 5.77 -1.70 -3.65
N GLN A 384 5.13 -1.94 -4.80
CA GLN A 384 3.74 -1.55 -5.06
C GLN A 384 2.71 -2.17 -4.12
N SER A 385 2.96 -3.35 -3.54
CA SER A 385 2.05 -4.01 -2.58
C SER A 385 2.65 -4.11 -1.18
N SER A 386 3.77 -3.44 -0.92
CA SER A 386 4.47 -3.56 0.36
C SER A 386 3.82 -2.68 1.42
N ILE A 387 3.86 -3.15 2.65
CA ILE A 387 3.55 -2.34 3.83
C ILE A 387 4.88 -1.80 4.39
N ASN A 388 4.97 -0.50 4.68
CA ASN A 388 6.21 0.06 5.23
C ASN A 388 6.50 -0.48 6.65
N PRO A 389 7.79 -0.63 7.02
CA PRO A 389 8.99 -0.08 6.37
C PRO A 389 9.78 -1.10 5.52
N TYR A 390 9.14 -2.17 5.05
CA TYR A 390 9.85 -3.31 4.47
C TYR A 390 10.46 -3.03 3.09
N CYS A 391 9.74 -2.31 2.22
CA CYS A 391 10.21 -2.07 0.87
C CYS A 391 10.71 -0.65 0.66
N VAL A 392 12.03 -0.49 0.81
CA VAL A 392 12.73 0.75 0.45
C VAL A 392 13.91 0.36 -0.44
N PRO A 393 13.95 0.77 -1.73
CA PRO A 393 14.91 0.24 -2.72
C PRO A 393 16.39 0.37 -2.34
N SER A 394 16.72 1.31 -1.44
CA SER A 394 18.09 1.55 -0.97
C SER A 394 18.44 0.83 0.33
N TYR A 395 17.43 0.30 1.04
CA TYR A 395 17.57 -0.31 2.37
C TYR A 395 16.63 -1.51 2.50
N PRO A 396 17.01 -2.69 1.97
CA PRO A 396 16.21 -3.90 2.18
C PRO A 396 16.16 -4.19 3.68
N TYR A 397 14.97 -4.11 4.26
CA TYR A 397 14.74 -4.41 5.67
C TYR A 397 14.06 -5.77 5.80
N THR A 398 14.76 -6.71 6.42
CA THR A 398 14.18 -8.01 6.82
C THR A 398 13.62 -7.85 8.22
N GLY A 399 12.36 -7.46 8.32
CA GLY A 399 11.65 -7.40 9.60
C GLY A 399 11.25 -8.78 10.14
N PRO A 400 10.39 -8.81 11.17
CA PRO A 400 9.89 -10.04 11.75
C PRO A 400 9.06 -10.87 10.76
N THR A 401 9.28 -12.18 10.78
CA THR A 401 8.53 -13.17 10.02
C THR A 401 7.43 -13.81 10.85
N SER A 402 6.45 -14.45 10.23
CA SER A 402 5.44 -15.24 10.96
C SER A 402 6.04 -16.33 11.85
N ALA A 403 7.21 -16.87 11.47
CA ALA A 403 7.92 -17.88 12.27
C ALA A 403 8.46 -17.32 13.59
N ASP A 404 8.80 -16.02 13.63
CA ASP A 404 9.24 -15.35 14.86
C ASP A 404 8.12 -15.26 15.90
N PHE A 405 6.86 -15.33 15.48
CA PHE A 405 5.67 -15.32 16.34
C PHE A 405 5.04 -16.69 16.56
N ALA A 406 5.51 -17.75 15.87
CA ALA A 406 4.90 -19.08 15.92
C ALA A 406 5.19 -19.84 17.24
N ASN A 407 6.21 -19.41 18.00
CA ASN A 407 6.65 -20.07 19.23
C ASN A 407 6.23 -19.34 20.52
N THR A 408 5.59 -18.18 20.40
CA THR A 408 5.09 -17.38 21.51
C THR A 408 3.58 -17.52 21.52
N SER A 409 2.99 -18.05 22.59
CA SER A 409 1.59 -17.75 22.90
C SER A 409 1.50 -16.22 22.91
N ASN A 410 0.90 -15.61 21.87
CA ASN A 410 0.79 -14.16 21.66
C ASN A 410 0.00 -13.52 22.82
N THR A 411 0.66 -13.39 23.96
CA THR A 411 0.08 -12.95 25.23
C THR A 411 0.87 -11.72 25.62
N ILE A 412 0.22 -10.56 25.62
CA ILE A 412 0.87 -9.33 26.03
C ILE A 412 1.14 -9.46 27.52
N THR A 413 2.42 -9.52 27.90
CA THR A 413 2.75 -9.48 29.32
C THR A 413 2.99 -8.05 29.75
N TYR A 414 1.99 -7.48 30.40
CA TYR A 414 2.22 -6.37 31.30
C TYR A 414 3.13 -6.85 32.44
N GLY A 415 3.88 -5.93 33.04
CA GLY A 415 4.37 -6.13 34.39
C GLY A 415 3.20 -6.32 35.36
N GLY A 416 2.67 -7.55 35.43
CA GLY A 416 1.61 -8.00 36.33
C GLY A 416 0.35 -8.60 35.66
N GLY A 417 0.39 -9.88 35.30
CA GLY A 417 -0.80 -10.78 35.25
C GLY A 417 -1.70 -10.71 33.99
N GLU A 418 -2.26 -11.87 33.62
CA GLU A 418 -2.96 -12.17 32.36
C GLU A 418 -4.22 -11.33 32.05
N SER A 419 -4.41 -11.07 30.74
CA SER A 419 -5.56 -10.53 29.98
C SER A 419 -5.63 -9.02 29.64
N ASP A 420 -4.73 -8.59 28.74
CA ASP A 420 -4.82 -7.86 27.45
C ASP A 420 -5.99 -6.92 27.08
N VAL A 421 -6.86 -6.52 28.01
CA VAL A 421 -7.98 -5.61 27.71
C VAL A 421 -7.63 -4.19 28.12
N VAL A 422 -7.55 -3.29 27.13
CA VAL A 422 -7.36 -1.86 27.32
C VAL A 422 -8.72 -1.17 27.32
N VAL A 423 -9.03 -0.53 28.45
CA VAL A 423 -10.17 0.40 28.55
C VAL A 423 -9.62 1.78 28.83
N CYS A 424 -9.82 2.69 27.88
CA CYS A 424 -9.50 4.09 28.11
C CYS A 424 -10.72 4.83 28.64
N LYS A 425 -10.50 5.73 29.58
CA LYS A 425 -11.47 6.73 30.01
C LYS A 425 -11.03 8.08 29.47
N THR A 426 -11.95 8.86 28.93
CA THR A 426 -11.70 10.27 28.64
C THR A 426 -11.29 10.96 29.93
N ALA A 427 -10.13 11.61 29.94
CA ALA A 427 -9.72 12.40 31.09
C ALA A 427 -10.70 13.56 31.27
N GLU A 428 -11.13 13.84 32.51
CA GLU A 428 -11.98 15.00 32.84
C GLU A 428 -11.36 16.35 32.39
N ASN A 429 -10.08 16.36 32.01
CA ASN A 429 -9.33 17.52 31.52
C ASN A 429 -8.65 17.33 30.14
N GLY A 430 -9.10 16.39 29.30
CA GLY A 430 -8.80 16.41 27.85
C GLY A 430 -7.45 15.84 27.39
N SER A 431 -6.82 14.93 28.13
CA SER A 431 -5.74 14.09 27.59
C SER A 431 -5.62 12.77 28.35
N SER A 432 -5.94 11.65 27.69
CA SER A 432 -5.76 10.29 28.20
C SER A 432 -4.86 9.51 27.24
N ALA A 433 -3.56 9.64 27.42
CA ALA A 433 -2.58 8.76 26.79
C ALA A 433 -2.30 7.58 27.74
N GLN A 434 -2.51 6.35 27.28
CA GLN A 434 -1.99 5.16 27.95
C GLN A 434 -0.71 4.73 27.24
N VAL A 435 0.39 4.68 28.00
CA VAL A 435 1.69 4.20 27.51
C VAL A 435 1.79 2.74 27.88
N LEU A 436 1.87 1.88 26.87
CA LEU A 436 2.06 0.44 27.04
C LEU A 436 3.48 0.10 26.63
N ALA A 437 4.26 -0.43 27.55
CA ALA A 437 5.52 -1.10 27.20
C ALA A 437 5.20 -2.58 27.02
N MET A 438 5.44 -3.11 25.82
CA MET A 438 5.28 -4.53 25.54
C MET A 438 6.65 -5.20 25.63
N ASP A 439 6.78 -6.15 26.56
CA ASP A 439 7.94 -7.02 26.68
C ASP A 439 7.47 -8.45 26.37
N ASP A 440 8.15 -9.13 25.46
CA ASP A 440 7.82 -10.49 25.01
C ASP A 440 8.46 -11.56 25.93
N SER A 441 8.71 -11.20 27.20
CA SER A 441 9.57 -11.96 28.11
C SER A 441 8.85 -12.93 29.05
N ASP A 442 7.54 -13.17 28.93
CA ASP A 442 6.81 -14.08 29.82
C ASP A 442 6.05 -15.16 29.03
N ALA A 443 6.81 -15.98 28.30
CA ALA A 443 6.37 -17.29 27.83
C ALA A 443 6.41 -18.30 28.99
N LYS A 444 5.26 -18.57 29.63
CA LYS A 444 5.11 -19.80 30.43
C LYS A 444 4.78 -20.96 29.49
N SER A 445 5.58 -22.01 29.58
CA SER A 445 5.38 -23.28 28.87
C SER A 445 3.96 -23.82 29.10
N ALA A 446 3.18 -23.96 28.04
CA ALA A 446 1.95 -24.74 28.06
C ALA A 446 2.19 -26.11 27.40
N ASP A 447 1.68 -27.13 28.05
CA ASP A 447 1.82 -28.55 27.71
C ASP A 447 1.29 -28.88 26.30
N THR A 448 1.96 -29.86 25.69
CA THR A 448 1.63 -30.50 24.42
C THR A 448 0.17 -30.91 24.31
N VAL A 449 -0.52 -30.44 23.25
CA VAL A 449 -1.80 -31.01 22.80
C VAL A 449 -1.56 -31.75 21.49
N ASP A 450 -2.03 -33.00 21.48
CA ASP A 450 -1.90 -34.01 20.43
C ASP A 450 -2.81 -33.68 19.22
N GLU A 451 -2.20 -33.33 18.08
CA GLU A 451 -2.89 -33.18 16.80
C GLU A 451 -3.02 -34.53 16.09
N SER A 452 -4.16 -35.19 16.30
CA SER A 452 -4.64 -36.23 15.39
C SER A 452 -6.11 -36.05 15.07
N GLN A 453 -6.44 -35.12 14.17
CA GLN A 453 -7.71 -35.19 13.43
C GLN A 453 -7.51 -34.89 11.94
N THR A 454 -7.98 -35.86 11.17
CA THR A 454 -7.89 -36.03 9.71
C THR A 454 -8.75 -35.04 8.94
N ALA A 455 -8.15 -34.38 7.94
CA ALA A 455 -8.85 -33.55 6.96
C ALA A 455 -9.70 -34.39 5.98
N VAL A 456 -10.91 -33.90 5.69
CA VAL A 456 -11.80 -34.35 4.60
C VAL A 456 -11.50 -33.48 3.38
N PRO A 457 -11.45 -34.03 2.14
CA PRO A 457 -11.02 -33.26 0.97
C PRO A 457 -12.15 -32.37 0.44
N ALA A 458 -11.88 -31.07 0.32
CA ALA A 458 -12.71 -30.14 -0.43
C ALA A 458 -12.18 -29.99 -1.88
N GLU A 459 -13.10 -29.93 -2.83
CA GLU A 459 -12.85 -29.85 -4.27
C GLU A 459 -12.10 -28.56 -4.66
N GLU A 460 -10.99 -28.75 -5.39
CA GLU A 460 -10.15 -27.69 -5.95
C GLU A 460 -10.90 -26.87 -7.02
N LYS A 461 -11.06 -25.57 -6.78
CA LYS A 461 -11.11 -24.55 -7.84
C LYS A 461 -9.77 -23.82 -7.85
N LYS A 462 -9.02 -23.97 -8.95
CA LYS A 462 -7.65 -23.47 -9.13
C LYS A 462 -7.67 -22.11 -9.81
N GLY A 463 -7.28 -21.06 -9.08
CA GLY A 463 -6.57 -19.90 -9.61
C GLY A 463 -5.17 -19.95 -9.03
N TRP A 464 -4.16 -20.25 -9.86
CA TRP A 464 -2.80 -20.52 -9.41
C TRP A 464 -1.94 -19.26 -9.51
N CYS A 465 -1.42 -18.81 -8.37
CA CYS A 465 -0.17 -18.05 -8.32
C CYS A 465 0.94 -19.05 -7.92
N MET A 466 1.59 -19.65 -8.91
CA MET A 466 2.76 -20.50 -8.70
C MET A 466 4.00 -19.77 -9.19
N ILE A 467 4.88 -19.44 -8.23
CA ILE A 467 6.27 -19.07 -8.48
C ILE A 467 6.98 -20.33 -8.98
N ALA A 468 7.34 -20.35 -10.26
CA ALA A 468 8.25 -21.35 -10.79
C ALA A 468 9.67 -21.07 -10.27
N SER A 469 10.06 -21.71 -9.16
CA SER A 469 11.46 -21.80 -8.75
C SER A 469 12.21 -22.77 -9.69
N GLY A 470 12.53 -22.31 -10.89
CA GLY A 470 13.44 -22.98 -11.81
C GLY A 470 14.89 -22.65 -11.45
N GLY A 471 15.44 -23.35 -10.45
CA GLY A 471 16.85 -23.29 -10.13
C GLY A 471 17.71 -23.86 -11.26
N VAL A 472 18.24 -22.98 -12.12
CA VAL A 472 19.43 -23.27 -12.94
C VAL A 472 20.64 -22.65 -12.26
N ALA A 473 21.49 -23.51 -11.71
CA ALA A 473 22.78 -23.13 -11.18
C ALA A 473 23.63 -22.44 -12.28
N PRO A 474 24.28 -21.29 -12.00
CA PRO A 474 25.18 -20.66 -12.94
C PRO A 474 26.45 -21.51 -13.13
N VAL A 475 26.57 -22.21 -14.27
CA VAL A 475 27.83 -22.81 -14.74
C VAL A 475 28.75 -21.70 -15.25
N TRP A 476 29.34 -20.94 -14.32
CA TRP A 476 30.39 -19.93 -14.61
C TRP A 476 31.81 -20.47 -14.37
N GLY A 477 32.00 -21.80 -14.37
CA GLY A 477 33.31 -22.45 -14.18
C GLY A 477 34.06 -22.86 -15.46
N ALA A 478 33.43 -22.85 -16.64
CA ALA A 478 34.00 -23.47 -17.84
C ALA A 478 34.51 -22.49 -18.93
N LEU A 479 34.14 -21.20 -18.87
CA LEU A 479 34.51 -20.22 -19.89
C LEU A 479 35.87 -19.54 -19.66
N PHE A 480 36.38 -19.55 -18.42
CA PHE A 480 37.69 -18.95 -18.11
C PHE A 480 38.87 -19.87 -18.48
N ILE A 481 38.66 -21.19 -18.58
CA ILE A 481 39.71 -22.16 -18.94
C ILE A 481 39.95 -22.19 -20.46
N ILE A 482 38.95 -21.88 -21.28
CA ILE A 482 39.07 -21.87 -22.75
C ILE A 482 39.85 -20.63 -23.24
N LEU A 483 39.72 -19.48 -22.57
CA LEU A 483 40.43 -18.25 -22.92
C LEU A 483 41.94 -18.29 -22.57
N VAL A 484 42.31 -18.97 -21.47
CA VAL A 484 43.73 -19.16 -21.09
C VAL A 484 44.41 -20.23 -21.96
N ALA A 485 43.69 -21.27 -22.38
CA ALA A 485 44.20 -22.26 -23.33
C ALA A 485 44.37 -21.71 -24.76
N GLY A 486 43.48 -20.81 -25.20
CA GLY A 486 43.58 -20.14 -26.50
C GLY A 486 44.80 -19.21 -26.61
N LEU A 487 45.13 -18.48 -25.55
CA LEU A 487 46.29 -17.58 -25.51
C LEU A 487 47.64 -18.33 -25.41
N ALA A 488 47.67 -19.52 -24.80
CA ALA A 488 48.85 -20.38 -24.79
C ALA A 488 49.12 -21.05 -26.15
N ALA A 489 48.07 -21.37 -26.92
CA ALA A 489 48.19 -21.95 -28.26
C ALA A 489 48.60 -20.92 -29.32
N MET A 490 48.16 -19.66 -29.21
CA MET A 490 48.57 -18.59 -30.12
C MET A 490 50.04 -18.18 -29.96
N LYS A 491 50.58 -18.25 -28.73
CA LYS A 491 52.00 -17.92 -28.46
C LYS A 491 52.99 -18.98 -28.98
N ARG A 492 52.53 -20.21 -29.24
CA ARG A 492 53.35 -21.31 -29.80
C ARG A 492 53.41 -21.30 -31.34
N ARG A 493 52.51 -20.58 -32.01
CA ARG A 493 52.45 -20.44 -33.48
C ARG A 493 53.20 -19.23 -34.05
N ILE A 494 53.73 -18.36 -33.17
CA ILE A 494 54.52 -17.17 -33.55
C ILE A 494 56.05 -17.42 -33.33
N ARG A 495 56.45 -18.64 -32.93
CA ARG A 495 57.87 -19.01 -32.72
C ARG A 495 58.32 -20.27 -33.48
N GLN A 496 57.58 -20.67 -34.51
CA GLN A 496 58.07 -21.49 -35.63
C GLN A 496 57.86 -20.66 -36.89
#